data_AF-A0A0X1KMA8-F1
#
_entry.id   AF-A0A0X1KMA8-F1
#
_cell.length_a   1.000
_cell.length_b   1.000
_cell.length_c   1.000
_cell.angle_alpha   90.00
_cell.angle_beta   90.00
_cell.angle_gamma   90.00
#
_symmetry.space_group_name_H-M   'P 1'
#
loop_
_entity.id
_entity.type
_entity.pdbx_description
1 polymer ?
#
loop_
_entity_poly.entity_id
_entity_poly.type
_entity_poly.pdbx_seq_one_letter_code
_entity_poly.pdbx_strand_id
1 'polypeptide(L)'
;MMLDVRGLKAPQPAVMIIESLGKIQVGETLEVIGDKPFVDMIGKLEEAGYRIELKEIGEAFVLRITKTENSRELTMEVKECDDKLDGITGETNVGKLLKAYPESLKILVKYGFSPLENPVMRKTLARTITLRGAKKLIGMSDERFKEMMKELKELEKKN
;
A
#
# COMPACT_ATOMS: atom_id res chain seq x y z
N MET A 1 -0.45 9.99 -25.86
CA MET A 1 -0.48 8.54 -25.52
C MET A 1 -1.72 8.25 -24.67
N MET A 2 -2.32 7.07 -24.75
CA MET A 2 -3.50 6.68 -23.95
C MET A 2 -3.20 5.40 -23.15
N LEU A 3 -3.63 5.36 -21.89
CA LEU A 3 -3.40 4.27 -20.94
C LEU A 3 -4.68 3.93 -20.18
N ASP A 4 -5.15 2.70 -20.28
CA ASP A 4 -6.29 2.20 -19.49
C ASP A 4 -5.78 1.48 -18.24
N VAL A 5 -6.26 1.91 -17.08
CA VAL A 5 -5.90 1.32 -15.77
C VAL A 5 -7.14 0.91 -14.97
N ARG A 6 -8.29 0.75 -15.63
CA ARG A 6 -9.53 0.32 -14.98
C ARG A 6 -9.43 -1.11 -14.47
N GLY A 7 -10.08 -1.40 -13.35
CA GLY A 7 -10.03 -2.73 -12.70
C GLY A 7 -8.69 -3.10 -12.05
N LEU A 8 -7.64 -2.28 -12.19
CA LEU A 8 -6.34 -2.54 -11.59
C LEU A 8 -6.29 -2.11 -10.12
N LYS A 9 -5.82 -3.02 -9.27
CA LYS A 9 -5.57 -2.74 -7.85
C LYS A 9 -4.22 -2.05 -7.67
N ALA A 10 -4.15 -1.11 -6.72
CA ALA A 10 -2.88 -0.48 -6.35
C ALA A 10 -1.84 -1.53 -5.94
N PRO A 11 -0.54 -1.37 -6.28
CA PRO A 11 0.10 -0.20 -6.89
C PRO A 11 0.16 -0.22 -8.44
N GLN A 12 -0.42 -1.22 -9.11
CA GLN A 12 -0.28 -1.44 -10.56
C GLN A 12 -0.59 -0.19 -11.43
N PRO A 13 -1.70 0.56 -11.21
CA PRO A 13 -1.99 1.76 -11.99
C PRO A 13 -0.85 2.80 -11.94
N ALA A 14 -0.29 3.02 -10.76
CA ALA A 14 0.73 4.05 -10.55
C ALA A 14 2.03 3.69 -11.28
N VAL A 15 2.43 2.42 -11.25
CA VAL A 15 3.63 1.93 -11.96
C VAL A 15 3.49 2.16 -13.46
N MET A 16 2.36 1.77 -14.06
CA MET A 16 2.16 1.92 -15.49
C MET A 16 2.15 3.38 -15.95
N ILE A 17 1.54 4.27 -15.15
CA ILE A 17 1.52 5.70 -15.43
C ILE A 17 2.94 6.26 -15.42
N ILE A 18 3.74 5.95 -14.39
CA ILE A 18 5.12 6.43 -14.26
C ILE A 18 6.00 5.92 -15.40
N GLU A 19 5.92 4.62 -15.74
CA GLU A 19 6.65 4.06 -16.88
C GLU A 19 6.27 4.74 -18.20
N SER A 20 5.00 5.09 -18.36
CA SER A 20 4.51 5.79 -19.55
C SER A 20 5.02 7.23 -19.59
N LEU A 21 5.03 7.94 -18.46
CA LEU A 21 5.60 9.29 -18.33
C LEU A 21 7.12 9.33 -18.60
N GLY A 22 7.83 8.24 -18.30
CA GLY A 22 9.24 8.07 -18.65
C GLY A 22 9.48 7.95 -20.16
N LYS A 23 8.50 7.42 -20.90
CA LYS A 23 8.60 7.19 -22.36
C LYS A 23 8.19 8.39 -23.22
N ILE A 24 7.40 9.32 -22.69
CA ILE A 24 6.92 10.49 -23.42
C ILE A 24 7.94 11.65 -23.38
N GLN A 25 7.92 12.48 -24.42
CA GLN A 25 8.77 13.67 -24.53
C GLN A 25 8.11 14.90 -23.91
N VAL A 26 8.89 15.97 -23.69
CA VAL A 26 8.35 17.25 -23.22
C VAL A 26 7.37 17.80 -24.25
N GLY A 27 6.20 18.26 -23.79
CA GLY A 27 5.10 18.71 -24.63
C GLY A 27 4.09 17.61 -24.98
N GLU A 28 4.40 16.33 -24.71
CA GLU A 28 3.45 15.24 -24.92
C GLU A 28 2.50 15.03 -23.74
N THR A 29 1.29 14.59 -24.07
CA THR A 29 0.23 14.30 -23.11
C THR A 29 -0.06 12.80 -23.04
N LEU A 30 -0.11 12.28 -21.80
CA LEU A 30 -0.58 10.95 -21.45
C LEU A 30 -2.01 11.05 -20.90
N GLU A 31 -2.95 10.33 -21.51
CA GLU A 31 -4.33 10.23 -21.07
C GLU A 31 -4.52 8.90 -20.33
N VAL A 32 -4.93 8.96 -19.08
CA VAL A 32 -5.10 7.79 -18.21
C VAL A 32 -6.57 7.63 -17.86
N ILE A 33 -7.15 6.46 -18.14
CA ILE A 33 -8.55 6.15 -17.79
C ILE A 33 -8.57 5.20 -16.60
N GLY A 34 -9.25 5.60 -15.53
CA GLY A 34 -9.42 4.79 -14.33
C GLY A 34 -10.82 4.84 -13.76
N ASP A 35 -11.07 3.93 -12.82
CA ASP A 35 -12.33 3.79 -12.07
C ASP A 35 -12.38 4.68 -10.81
N LYS A 36 -11.32 5.47 -10.56
CA LYS A 36 -11.12 6.24 -9.33
C LYS A 36 -10.40 7.57 -9.62
N PRO A 37 -10.62 8.62 -8.82
CA PRO A 37 -10.17 9.99 -9.11
C PRO A 37 -8.66 10.28 -8.93
N PHE A 38 -7.81 9.26 -8.77
CA PHE A 38 -6.33 9.39 -8.66
C PHE A 38 -5.81 10.46 -7.68
N VAL A 39 -6.57 10.81 -6.63
CA VAL A 39 -6.30 11.95 -5.74
C VAL A 39 -4.87 11.99 -5.16
N ASP A 40 -4.31 10.85 -4.74
CA ASP A 40 -2.95 10.74 -4.21
C ASP A 40 -1.87 11.03 -5.28
N MET A 41 -2.16 10.70 -6.53
CA MET A 41 -1.21 10.81 -7.63
C MET A 41 -1.18 12.22 -8.22
N ILE A 42 -2.32 12.90 -8.25
CA ILE A 42 -2.47 14.30 -8.69
C ILE A 42 -1.46 15.18 -7.97
N GLY A 43 -1.45 15.15 -6.62
CA GLY A 43 -0.51 15.96 -5.83
C GLY A 43 0.95 15.70 -6.18
N LYS A 44 1.35 14.42 -6.29
CA LYS A 44 2.72 14.05 -6.65
C LYS A 44 3.11 14.51 -8.05
N LEU A 45 2.19 14.45 -9.02
CA LEU A 45 2.42 14.87 -10.39
C LEU A 45 2.56 16.41 -10.48
N GLU A 46 1.73 17.16 -9.77
CA GLU A 46 1.85 18.62 -9.69
C GLU A 46 3.15 19.04 -9.03
N GLU A 47 3.50 18.44 -7.89
CA GLU A 47 4.77 18.68 -7.21
C GLU A 47 5.99 18.31 -8.09
N ALA A 48 5.86 17.26 -8.90
CA ALA A 48 6.87 16.87 -9.86
C ALA A 48 6.90 17.77 -11.11
N GLY A 49 6.02 18.77 -11.22
CA GLY A 49 6.03 19.76 -12.31
C GLY A 49 5.32 19.29 -13.58
N TYR A 50 4.43 18.31 -13.51
CA TYR A 50 3.58 17.91 -14.64
C TYR A 50 2.33 18.78 -14.67
N ARG A 51 1.85 19.10 -15.87
CA ARG A 51 0.55 19.76 -16.03
C ARG A 51 -0.52 18.68 -16.11
N ILE A 52 -1.46 18.71 -15.18
CA ILE A 52 -2.52 17.70 -15.10
C ILE A 52 -3.91 18.30 -15.33
N GLU A 53 -4.83 17.50 -15.86
CA GLU A 53 -6.24 17.85 -16.06
C GLU A 53 -7.09 16.61 -15.82
N LEU A 54 -7.95 16.66 -14.80
CA LEU A 54 -8.88 15.57 -14.47
C LEU A 54 -10.26 15.85 -15.06
N LYS A 55 -10.82 14.87 -15.75
CA LYS A 55 -12.18 14.94 -16.31
C LYS A 55 -12.98 13.70 -15.91
N GLU A 56 -14.15 13.92 -15.33
CA GLU A 56 -15.11 12.86 -15.03
C GLU A 56 -16.02 12.64 -16.25
N ILE A 57 -16.10 11.40 -16.73
CA ILE A 57 -16.95 11.00 -17.86
C ILE A 57 -17.75 9.77 -17.43
N GLY A 58 -18.99 10.00 -17.00
CA GLY A 58 -19.86 8.93 -16.49
C GLY A 58 -19.27 8.32 -15.20
N GLU A 59 -19.03 7.01 -15.21
CA GLU A 59 -18.41 6.28 -14.09
C GLU A 59 -16.87 6.21 -14.17
N ALA A 60 -16.26 6.80 -15.21
CA ALA A 60 -14.81 6.77 -15.42
C ALA A 60 -14.15 8.14 -15.21
N PHE A 61 -12.93 8.12 -14.68
CA PHE A 61 -12.07 9.27 -14.49
C PHE A 61 -10.97 9.27 -15.54
N VAL A 62 -10.89 10.34 -16.32
CA VAL A 62 -9.86 10.56 -17.33
C VAL A 62 -8.88 11.59 -16.80
N LEU A 63 -7.67 11.15 -16.47
CA LEU A 63 -6.57 12.01 -16.03
C LEU A 63 -5.62 12.26 -17.20
N ARG A 64 -5.50 13.51 -17.63
CA ARG A 64 -4.55 13.94 -18.65
C ARG A 64 -3.31 14.50 -17.96
N ILE A 65 -2.13 14.03 -18.36
CA ILE A 65 -0.85 14.42 -17.77
C ILE A 65 0.06 14.87 -18.91
N THR A 66 0.42 16.15 -18.93
CA THR A 66 1.30 16.73 -19.94
C THR A 66 2.67 16.97 -19.33
N LYS A 67 3.69 16.40 -19.97
CA LYS A 67 5.08 16.59 -19.56
C LYS A 67 5.54 17.99 -19.95
N THR A 68 6.03 18.75 -18.97
CA THR A 68 6.56 20.10 -19.16
C THR A 68 8.07 20.09 -19.01
N GLU A 69 8.73 21.20 -19.33
CA GLU A 69 10.18 21.36 -19.12
C GLU A 69 10.57 21.32 -17.63
N ASN A 70 9.62 21.65 -16.75
CA ASN A 70 9.81 21.58 -15.30
C ASN A 70 9.51 20.19 -14.73
N SER A 71 9.04 19.25 -15.57
CA SER A 71 8.70 17.91 -15.12
C SER A 71 9.94 17.12 -14.75
N ARG A 72 10.02 16.71 -13.48
CA ARG A 72 11.07 15.80 -13.00
C ARG A 72 10.66 14.36 -13.25
N GLU A 73 11.61 13.50 -13.59
CA GLU A 73 11.34 12.06 -13.66
C GLU A 73 10.87 11.57 -12.29
N LEU A 74 9.61 11.11 -12.20
CA LEU A 74 9.15 10.42 -11.01
C LEU A 74 9.80 9.04 -11.00
N THR A 75 10.92 8.88 -10.32
CA THR A 75 11.38 7.56 -9.93
C THR A 75 10.49 7.06 -8.80
N MET A 76 9.65 6.09 -9.10
CA MET A 76 8.92 5.37 -8.06
C MET A 76 9.93 4.53 -7.29
N GLU A 77 10.34 4.99 -6.12
CA GLU A 77 10.61 4.05 -5.04
C GLU A 77 9.28 3.32 -4.81
N VAL A 78 9.26 2.01 -5.01
CA VAL A 78 8.09 1.18 -4.73
C VAL A 78 7.83 1.22 -3.22
N LYS A 79 7.23 2.30 -2.71
CA LYS A 79 6.62 2.31 -1.38
C LYS A 79 5.30 1.58 -1.50
N GLU A 80 5.40 0.25 -1.38
CA GLU A 80 4.28 -0.64 -1.13
C GLU A 80 3.45 -0.08 0.04
N CYS A 81 2.22 0.33 -0.28
CA CYS A 81 1.19 0.83 0.63
C CYS A 81 1.53 2.11 1.39
N ASP A 82 0.56 3.02 1.40
CA ASP A 82 0.41 3.98 2.48
C ASP A 82 0.41 3.18 3.80
N ASP A 83 1.54 3.26 4.51
CA ASP A 83 1.86 2.59 5.76
C ASP A 83 1.58 3.57 6.90
N LYS A 84 0.32 4.02 7.00
CA LYS A 84 -0.18 4.51 8.29
C LYS A 84 -1.03 3.41 8.88
N LEU A 85 -0.42 2.65 9.78
CA LEU A 85 -1.15 1.89 10.78
C LEU A 85 -1.84 2.91 11.70
N ASP A 86 -3.12 3.18 11.47
CA ASP A 86 -3.96 4.02 12.34
C ASP A 86 -4.13 3.41 13.75
N GLY A 87 -3.69 2.15 13.92
CA GLY A 87 -3.52 1.48 15.20
C GLY A 87 -3.43 -0.03 15.04
N ILE A 88 -2.86 -0.71 16.04
CA ILE A 88 -2.84 -2.18 16.08
C ILE A 88 -4.23 -2.69 16.49
N THR A 89 -5.00 -3.20 15.52
CA THR A 89 -6.34 -3.78 15.71
C THR A 89 -6.37 -5.25 15.26
N GLY A 90 -7.41 -6.00 15.64
CA GLY A 90 -7.52 -7.41 15.23
C GLY A 90 -7.60 -7.61 13.72
N GLU A 91 -7.95 -6.58 12.96
CA GLU A 91 -8.05 -6.60 11.50
C GLU A 91 -6.74 -6.20 10.81
N THR A 92 -5.76 -5.75 11.59
CA THR A 92 -4.42 -5.44 11.10
C THR A 92 -3.79 -6.67 10.44
N ASN A 93 -3.27 -6.46 9.23
CA ASN A 93 -2.52 -7.47 8.49
C ASN A 93 -1.21 -7.78 9.21
N VAL A 94 -0.90 -9.07 9.41
CA VAL A 94 0.28 -9.48 10.19
C VAL A 94 1.57 -9.09 9.49
N GLY A 95 1.61 -9.16 8.16
CA GLY A 95 2.75 -8.71 7.36
C GLY A 95 3.02 -7.21 7.49
N LYS A 96 1.96 -6.38 7.55
CA LYS A 96 2.09 -4.93 7.82
C LYS A 96 2.61 -4.67 9.23
N LEU A 97 2.04 -5.36 10.23
CA LEU A 97 2.49 -5.24 11.62
C LEU A 97 3.97 -5.58 11.78
N LEU A 98 4.43 -6.68 11.18
CA LEU A 98 5.83 -7.11 11.23
C LEU A 98 6.78 -6.17 10.48
N LYS A 99 6.28 -5.45 9.47
CA LYS A 99 7.04 -4.45 8.72
C LYS A 99 7.23 -3.17 9.54
N ALA A 100 6.17 -2.70 10.21
CA ALA A 100 6.21 -1.51 11.05
C ALA A 100 6.91 -1.77 12.40
N TYR A 101 6.66 -2.93 13.02
CA TYR A 101 7.20 -3.33 14.31
C TYR A 101 7.85 -4.71 14.21
N PRO A 102 9.13 -4.83 13.83
CA PRO A 102 9.80 -6.13 13.71
C PRO A 102 9.87 -6.88 15.06
N GLU A 103 9.83 -6.16 16.17
CA GLU A 103 9.79 -6.74 17.53
C GLU A 103 8.48 -7.50 17.82
N SER A 104 7.39 -7.16 17.13
CA SER A 104 6.10 -7.85 17.28
C SER A 104 6.17 -9.34 16.94
N LEU A 105 7.15 -9.75 16.13
CA LEU A 105 7.42 -11.16 15.83
C LEU A 105 7.64 -11.97 17.10
N LYS A 106 8.46 -11.48 18.03
CA LYS A 106 8.79 -12.20 19.26
C LYS A 106 7.53 -12.45 20.11
N ILE A 107 6.64 -11.45 20.14
CA ILE A 107 5.36 -11.52 20.83
C ILE A 107 4.48 -12.57 20.13
N LEU A 108 4.29 -12.48 18.82
CA LEU A 108 3.48 -13.44 18.07
C LEU A 108 3.96 -14.89 18.31
N VAL A 109 5.26 -15.14 18.24
CA VAL A 109 5.84 -16.46 18.46
C VAL A 109 5.60 -16.96 19.89
N LYS A 110 5.77 -16.10 20.90
CA LYS A 110 5.46 -16.39 22.31
C LYS A 110 4.00 -16.84 22.51
N TYR A 111 3.08 -16.31 21.71
CA TYR A 111 1.65 -16.62 21.77
C TYR A 111 1.22 -17.78 20.85
N GLY A 112 2.15 -18.50 20.21
CA GLY A 112 1.87 -19.70 19.43
C GLY A 112 1.89 -19.51 17.91
N PHE A 113 2.36 -18.36 17.43
CA PHE A 113 2.57 -18.12 16.00
C PHE A 113 3.97 -18.54 15.52
N SER A 114 4.46 -19.70 15.98
CA SER A 114 5.76 -20.27 15.58
C SER A 114 5.99 -20.35 14.06
N PRO A 115 4.97 -20.62 13.20
CA PRO A 115 5.19 -20.62 11.75
C PRO A 115 5.72 -19.29 11.18
N LEU A 116 5.51 -18.16 11.87
CA LEU A 116 5.99 -16.84 11.44
C LEU A 116 7.48 -16.62 11.69
N GLU A 117 8.14 -17.47 12.48
CA GLU A 117 9.60 -17.46 12.63
C GLU A 117 10.28 -17.74 11.30
N ASN A 118 9.71 -18.65 10.51
CA ASN A 118 10.26 -19.00 9.22
C ASN A 118 10.11 -17.80 8.25
N PRO A 119 11.22 -17.29 7.68
CA PRO A 119 11.20 -16.12 6.80
C PRO A 119 10.36 -16.33 5.54
N VAL A 120 10.24 -17.56 5.04
CA VAL A 120 9.39 -17.89 3.88
C VAL A 120 7.92 -17.71 4.26
N MET A 121 7.48 -18.32 5.36
CA MET A 121 6.11 -18.19 5.87
C MET A 121 5.77 -16.76 6.27
N ARG A 122 6.75 -16.00 6.75
CA ARG A 122 6.59 -14.57 7.04
C ARG A 122 6.28 -13.77 5.78
N LYS A 123 6.93 -14.08 4.66
CA LYS A 123 6.70 -13.36 3.39
C LYS A 123 5.43 -13.82 2.67
N THR A 124 4.96 -15.04 2.94
CA THR A 124 3.76 -15.61 2.32
C THR A 124 2.54 -15.52 3.24
N LEU A 125 2.46 -16.34 4.29
CA LEU A 125 1.31 -16.43 5.19
C LEU A 125 1.02 -15.12 5.91
N ALA A 126 2.04 -14.43 6.45
CA ALA A 126 1.80 -13.20 7.21
C ALA A 126 1.17 -12.11 6.35
N ARG A 127 1.46 -12.10 5.05
CA ARG A 127 0.96 -11.09 4.10
C ARG A 127 -0.50 -11.31 3.72
N THR A 128 -1.01 -12.53 3.89
CA THR A 128 -2.38 -12.92 3.50
C THR A 128 -3.35 -12.95 4.67
N ILE A 129 -2.86 -12.94 5.92
CA ILE A 129 -3.71 -13.08 7.12
C ILE A 129 -3.72 -11.81 8.00
N THR A 130 -4.82 -11.63 8.73
CA THR A 130 -4.96 -10.61 9.79
C THR A 130 -4.73 -11.25 11.17
N LEU A 131 -4.49 -10.45 12.22
CA LEU A 131 -4.31 -10.96 13.59
C LEU A 131 -5.49 -11.83 14.05
N ARG A 132 -6.72 -11.44 13.70
CA ARG A 132 -7.94 -12.20 13.99
C ARG A 132 -8.03 -13.48 13.16
N GLY A 133 -7.60 -13.45 11.89
CA GLY A 133 -7.48 -14.65 11.06
C GLY A 133 -6.45 -15.62 11.64
N ALA A 134 -5.32 -15.09 12.09
CA ALA A 134 -4.25 -15.83 12.72
C ALA A 134 -4.76 -16.51 14.02
N LYS A 135 -5.48 -15.80 14.89
CA LYS A 135 -6.15 -16.34 16.09
C LYS A 135 -7.01 -17.57 15.76
N LYS A 136 -7.83 -17.48 14.69
CA LYS A 136 -8.69 -18.59 14.25
C LYS A 136 -7.88 -19.79 13.78
N LEU A 137 -6.80 -19.56 13.04
CA LEU A 137 -5.94 -20.63 12.51
C LEU A 137 -5.25 -21.43 13.61
N ILE A 138 -4.84 -20.78 14.70
CA ILE A 138 -4.16 -21.44 15.83
C ILE A 138 -5.14 -21.88 16.93
N GLY A 139 -6.44 -21.62 16.79
CA GLY A 139 -7.45 -21.96 17.80
C GLY A 139 -7.27 -21.25 19.14
N MET A 140 -6.74 -20.01 19.14
CA MET A 140 -6.46 -19.26 20.37
C MET A 140 -7.74 -18.70 21.01
N SER A 141 -7.85 -18.82 22.34
CA SER A 141 -8.95 -18.24 23.12
C SER A 141 -8.94 -16.70 23.11
N ASP A 142 -10.12 -16.09 23.27
CA ASP A 142 -10.28 -14.62 23.31
C ASP A 142 -9.46 -13.94 24.41
N GLU A 143 -9.30 -14.57 25.57
CA GLU A 143 -8.52 -14.03 26.68
C GLU A 143 -7.03 -13.91 26.32
N ARG A 144 -6.43 -15.01 25.84
CA ARG A 144 -5.04 -15.03 25.36
C ARG A 144 -4.81 -14.05 24.22
N PHE A 145 -5.78 -13.92 23.32
CA PHE A 145 -5.70 -12.97 22.22
C PHE A 145 -5.69 -11.52 22.71
N LYS A 146 -6.51 -11.18 23.72
CA LYS A 146 -6.52 -9.84 24.33
C LYS A 146 -5.19 -9.51 25.01
N GLU A 147 -4.60 -10.48 25.73
CA GLU A 147 -3.28 -10.31 26.34
C GLU A 147 -2.20 -10.03 25.29
N MET A 148 -2.17 -10.82 24.22
CA MET A 148 -1.26 -10.60 23.10
C MET A 148 -1.46 -9.21 22.47
N MET A 149 -2.70 -8.82 22.21
CA MET A 149 -3.02 -7.50 21.65
C MET A 149 -2.57 -6.36 22.56
N LYS A 150 -2.65 -6.54 23.88
CA LYS A 150 -2.13 -5.56 24.84
C LYS A 150 -0.61 -5.42 24.71
N GLU A 151 0.13 -6.53 24.68
CA GLU A 151 1.59 -6.48 24.49
C GLU A 151 1.97 -5.85 23.14
N LEU A 152 1.25 -6.17 22.07
CA LEU A 152 1.46 -5.55 20.76
C LEU A 152 1.24 -4.04 20.78
N LYS A 153 0.18 -3.56 21.44
CA LYS A 153 -0.11 -2.12 21.59
C LYS A 153 0.91 -1.37 22.44
N GLU A 154 1.60 -2.03 23.36
CA GLU A 154 2.69 -1.40 24.12
C GLU A 154 3.92 -1.12 23.23
N LEU A 155 4.08 -1.83 22.10
CA LEU A 155 5.10 -1.50 21.10
C LEU A 155 4.76 -0.21 20.33
N GLU A 156 3.47 0.07 20.13
CA GLU A 156 3.00 1.30 19.47
C GLU A 156 3.36 2.54 20.29
N LYS A 157 3.34 2.46 21.64
CA LYS A 157 3.65 3.57 22.54
C LYS A 157 5.13 3.85 22.74
N LYS A 158 6.01 2.91 22.35
CA LYS A 158 7.46 3.00 22.56
C LYS A 158 8.21 3.63 21.38
N ASN A 159 7.52 3.84 20.26
CA ASN A 159 8.00 4.52 19.05
C ASN A 159 7.33 5.88 18.89
#